data_AF-A0A086AE18-F1
#
_entry.id   AF-A0A086AE18-F1
#
_cell.length_a   1.000
_cell.length_b   1.000
_cell.length_c   1.000
_cell.angle_alpha   90.00
_cell.angle_beta   90.00
_cell.angle_gamma   90.00
#
_symmetry.space_group_name_H-M   'P 1'
#
loop_
_entity.id
_entity.type
_entity.pdbx_description
1 polymer ?
#
loop_
_entity_poly.entity_id
_entity_poly.type
_entity_poly.pdbx_seq_one_letter_code
_entity_poly.pdbx_strand_id
1 'polypeptide(L)'
;MKAFKLDNEPKIETGFKTPENYFENFSANLLEKLPQNEPKTISLFARNRKTFMAVAAVLVIALTVPIIYKYTTKSKELDEATLETYLSYQSNLNQYDLIHELDTNDINNLDKNIALGDDAIEDVLAANPNIEHLILE
;
A
#
# COMPACT_ATOMS: atom_id res chain seq x y z
N MET A 1 -98.69 -11.87 -59.09
CA MET A 1 -97.41 -11.68 -58.37
C MET A 1 -97.69 -11.77 -56.88
N LYS A 2 -96.87 -12.47 -56.09
CA LYS A 2 -97.06 -12.59 -54.63
C LYS A 2 -96.51 -11.34 -53.94
N ALA A 3 -97.21 -10.83 -52.94
CA ALA A 3 -96.81 -9.63 -52.19
C ALA A 3 -95.57 -9.94 -51.33
N PHE A 4 -94.48 -9.20 -51.56
CA PHE A 4 -93.26 -9.26 -50.76
C PHE A 4 -93.53 -8.56 -49.40
N LYS A 5 -93.52 -9.32 -48.31
CA LYS A 5 -93.73 -8.78 -46.95
C LYS A 5 -92.40 -8.80 -46.19
N LEU A 6 -91.85 -7.62 -45.95
CA LEU A 6 -90.50 -7.43 -45.39
C LEU A 6 -90.43 -7.61 -43.85
N ASP A 7 -91.57 -7.67 -43.19
CA ASP A 7 -91.65 -7.52 -41.73
C ASP A 7 -91.57 -8.84 -40.94
N ASN A 8 -91.55 -10.01 -41.61
CA ASN A 8 -91.67 -11.32 -40.95
C ASN A 8 -90.54 -12.32 -41.30
N GLU A 9 -89.44 -11.89 -41.92
CA GLU A 9 -88.27 -12.74 -42.16
C GLU A 9 -87.11 -12.37 -41.21
N PRO A 10 -86.35 -13.36 -40.69
CA PRO A 10 -85.21 -13.08 -39.82
C PRO A 10 -84.17 -12.25 -40.59
N LYS A 11 -83.87 -11.07 -40.06
CA LYS A 11 -82.90 -10.13 -40.63
C LYS A 11 -81.54 -10.84 -40.77
N ILE A 12 -81.03 -10.95 -42.00
CA ILE A 12 -79.73 -11.58 -42.26
C ILE A 12 -78.66 -10.79 -41.49
N GLU A 13 -78.03 -11.43 -40.51
CA GLU A 13 -76.94 -10.82 -39.77
C GLU A 13 -75.77 -10.56 -40.71
N THR A 14 -75.29 -9.31 -40.78
CA THR A 14 -74.14 -8.96 -41.60
C THR A 14 -72.90 -9.69 -41.06
N GLY A 15 -72.23 -10.49 -41.90
CA GLY A 15 -71.01 -11.23 -41.51
C GLY A 15 -69.79 -10.35 -41.21
N PHE A 16 -69.92 -9.03 -41.38
CA PHE A 16 -68.89 -8.04 -41.11
C PHE A 16 -69.09 -7.40 -39.72
N LYS A 17 -69.23 -8.22 -38.68
CA LYS A 17 -69.23 -7.75 -37.28
C LYS A 17 -67.84 -7.99 -36.68
N THR A 18 -67.32 -6.99 -35.96
CA THR A 18 -66.09 -7.17 -35.20
C THR A 18 -66.32 -8.14 -34.04
N PRO A 19 -65.30 -8.94 -33.66
CA PRO A 19 -65.39 -9.80 -32.49
C PRO A 19 -65.78 -9.01 -31.23
N GLU A 20 -66.44 -9.69 -30.30
CA GLU A 20 -66.80 -9.12 -29.01
C GLU A 20 -65.54 -8.59 -28.30
N ASN A 21 -65.62 -7.37 -27.77
CA ASN A 21 -64.53 -6.69 -27.05
C ASN A 21 -63.23 -6.50 -27.86
N TYR A 22 -63.28 -6.52 -29.20
CA TYR A 22 -62.11 -6.29 -30.05
C TYR A 22 -61.43 -4.94 -29.74
N PHE A 23 -62.20 -3.86 -29.72
CA PHE A 23 -61.66 -2.51 -29.48
C PHE A 23 -61.27 -2.26 -28.02
N GLU A 24 -62.02 -2.85 -27.07
CA GLU A 24 -61.73 -2.74 -25.63
C GLU A 24 -60.36 -3.36 -25.29
N ASN A 25 -60.05 -4.52 -25.86
CA ASN A 25 -58.80 -5.24 -25.59
C ASN A 25 -57.66 -4.85 -26.53
N PHE A 26 -57.92 -4.10 -27.61
CA PHE A 26 -56.93 -3.76 -28.62
C PHE A 26 -55.73 -3.02 -28.02
N SER A 27 -55.99 -1.99 -27.21
CA SER A 27 -54.95 -1.15 -26.61
C SER A 27 -54.05 -1.93 -25.66
N ALA A 28 -54.62 -2.82 -24.85
CA ALA A 28 -53.88 -3.68 -23.92
C ALA A 28 -52.98 -4.68 -24.69
N ASN A 29 -53.55 -5.36 -25.69
CA ASN A 29 -52.83 -6.31 -26.53
C ASN A 29 -51.71 -5.64 -27.35
N LEU A 30 -51.91 -4.39 -27.77
CA LEU A 30 -50.89 -3.61 -28.47
C LEU A 30 -49.73 -3.27 -27.54
N LEU A 31 -50.03 -2.81 -26.32
CA LEU A 31 -49.02 -2.45 -25.32
C LEU A 31 -48.18 -3.66 -24.89
N GLU A 32 -48.81 -4.83 -24.75
CA GLU A 32 -48.12 -6.08 -24.40
C GLU A 32 -47.18 -6.57 -25.51
N LYS A 33 -47.55 -6.34 -26.78
CA LYS A 33 -46.74 -6.71 -27.95
C LYS A 33 -45.63 -5.72 -28.26
N LEU A 34 -45.63 -4.53 -27.65
CA LEU A 34 -44.54 -3.59 -27.83
C LEU A 34 -43.31 -4.10 -27.06
N PRO A 35 -42.12 -4.10 -27.70
CA PRO A 35 -40.89 -4.47 -27.00
C PRO A 35 -40.68 -3.51 -25.82
N GLN A 36 -40.58 -4.08 -24.62
CA GLN A 36 -40.20 -3.34 -23.43
C GLN A 36 -38.82 -2.71 -23.69
N ASN A 37 -38.80 -1.39 -23.86
CA ASN A 37 -37.59 -0.63 -24.14
C ASN A 37 -36.86 -0.40 -22.81
N GLU A 38 -36.41 -1.49 -22.20
CA GLU A 38 -35.52 -1.40 -21.04
C GLU A 38 -34.21 -0.76 -21.52
N PRO A 39 -33.76 0.36 -20.92
CA PRO A 39 -32.51 0.96 -21.31
C PRO A 39 -31.41 -0.07 -21.07
N LYS A 40 -30.65 -0.38 -22.13
CA LYS A 40 -29.53 -1.34 -22.11
C LYS A 40 -28.38 -0.78 -21.25
N THR A 41 -28.59 -0.74 -19.95
CA THR A 41 -27.64 -0.22 -18.98
C THR A 41 -26.71 -1.35 -18.57
N ILE A 42 -25.51 -1.32 -19.14
CA ILE A 42 -24.41 -2.14 -18.65
C ILE A 42 -23.85 -1.46 -17.40
N SER A 43 -23.95 -2.13 -16.25
CA SER A 43 -23.36 -1.63 -15.01
C SER A 43 -21.84 -1.54 -15.15
N LEU A 44 -21.33 -0.30 -15.19
CA LEU A 44 -19.92 0.00 -15.42
C LEU A 44 -19.01 -0.70 -14.39
N PHE A 45 -19.48 -0.78 -13.14
CA PHE A 45 -18.75 -1.42 -12.04
C PHE A 45 -18.72 -2.95 -12.14
N ALA A 46 -19.84 -3.59 -12.53
CA ALA A 46 -19.89 -5.04 -12.63
C ALA A 46 -19.05 -5.56 -13.80
N ARG A 47 -19.00 -4.80 -14.91
CA ARG A 47 -18.19 -5.15 -16.09
C ARG A 47 -16.69 -5.10 -15.79
N ASN A 48 -16.26 -4.14 -14.99
CA ASN A 48 -14.84 -3.81 -14.80
C ASN A 48 -14.29 -4.25 -13.43
N ARG A 49 -15.01 -5.07 -12.67
CA ARG A 49 -14.62 -5.49 -11.30
C ARG A 49 -13.18 -6.02 -11.22
N LYS A 50 -12.73 -6.81 -12.20
CA LYS A 50 -11.35 -7.34 -12.28
C LYS A 50 -10.30 -6.23 -12.45
N THR A 51 -10.59 -5.21 -13.26
CA THR A 51 -9.68 -4.07 -13.45
C THR A 51 -9.60 -3.19 -12.20
N PHE A 52 -10.72 -2.97 -11.51
CA PHE A 52 -10.71 -2.27 -10.22
C PHE A 52 -9.91 -3.04 -9.17
N MET A 53 -10.03 -4.37 -9.11
CA MET A 53 -9.20 -5.20 -8.23
C MET A 53 -7.70 -5.14 -8.59
N ALA A 54 -7.36 -5.14 -9.88
CA ALA A 54 -5.97 -5.02 -10.33
C ALA A 54 -5.37 -3.64 -9.97
N VAL A 55 -6.11 -2.55 -10.20
CA VAL A 55 -5.68 -1.19 -9.82
C VAL A 55 -5.50 -1.09 -8.30
N ALA A 56 -6.42 -1.66 -7.51
CA ALA A 56 -6.30 -1.69 -6.06
C ALA A 56 -5.04 -2.44 -5.59
N ALA A 57 -4.73 -3.60 -6.19
CA ALA A 57 -3.53 -4.36 -5.86
C ALA A 57 -2.25 -3.57 -6.16
N VAL A 58 -2.17 -2.90 -7.31
CA VAL A 58 -1.03 -2.04 -7.68
C VAL A 58 -0.88 -0.87 -6.69
N LEU A 59 -1.98 -0.26 -6.26
CA LEU A 59 -1.96 0.85 -5.30
C LEU A 59 -1.44 0.39 -3.93
N VAL A 60 -1.89 -0.78 -3.44
CA VAL A 60 -1.39 -1.38 -2.20
C VAL A 60 0.11 -1.67 -2.29
N ILE A 61 0.58 -2.23 -3.41
CA ILE A 61 2.01 -2.47 -3.63
C ILE A 61 2.78 -1.13 -3.64
N ALA A 62 2.29 -0.12 -4.36
CA ALA A 62 2.93 1.19 -4.43
C ALA A 62 3.04 1.89 -3.05
N LEU A 63 2.02 1.75 -2.20
CA LEU A 63 2.06 2.28 -0.83
C LEU A 63 2.97 1.49 0.11
N THR A 64 3.11 0.18 -0.11
CA THR A 64 3.92 -0.70 0.76
C THR A 64 5.41 -0.66 0.44
N VAL A 65 5.80 -0.38 -0.81
CA VAL A 65 7.21 -0.27 -1.25
C VAL A 65 8.06 0.68 -0.38
N PRO A 66 7.70 1.96 -0.16
CA PRO A 66 8.52 2.88 0.63
C PRO A 66 8.64 2.46 2.10
N ILE A 67 7.60 1.81 2.63
CA ILE A 67 7.56 1.28 3.99
C ILE A 67 8.61 0.17 4.13
N ILE A 68 8.57 -0.81 3.23
CA ILE A 68 9.52 -1.94 3.22
C ILE A 68 10.95 -1.42 3.07
N TYR A 69 11.19 -0.48 2.14
CA TYR A 69 12.50 0.11 1.91
C TYR A 69 13.08 0.74 3.20
N LYS A 70 12.29 1.52 3.94
CA LYS A 70 12.73 2.13 5.21
C LYS A 70 13.08 1.11 6.30
N TYR A 71 12.36 -0.02 6.36
CA TYR A 71 12.62 -1.05 7.37
C TYR A 71 13.80 -1.96 7.00
N THR A 72 14.02 -2.23 5.72
CA THR A 72 15.14 -3.08 5.27
C THR A 72 16.48 -2.35 5.19
N THR A 73 16.49 -1.03 4.94
CA THR A 73 17.74 -0.25 4.86
C THR A 73 18.12 0.42 6.17
N LYS A 74 17.33 0.26 7.24
CA LYS A 74 17.78 0.62 8.59
C LYS A 74 18.79 -0.43 9.05
N SER A 75 20.04 -0.31 8.59
CA SER A 75 21.16 -0.85 9.35
C SER A 75 21.10 -0.20 10.73
N LYS A 76 21.17 -1.04 11.78
CA LYS A 76 21.29 -0.58 13.16
C LYS A 76 22.74 -0.12 13.37
N GLU A 77 23.16 0.89 12.64
CA GLU A 77 24.36 1.63 13.01
C GLU A 77 24.01 2.35 14.31
N LEU A 78 24.77 2.03 15.35
CA LEU A 78 24.63 2.70 16.62
C LEU A 78 25.06 4.15 16.42
N ASP A 79 24.16 5.07 16.75
CA ASP A 79 24.46 6.49 16.71
C ASP A 79 25.62 6.79 17.68
N GLU A 80 26.56 7.62 17.23
CA GLU A 80 27.79 7.94 17.98
C GLU A 80 27.46 8.50 19.37
N ALA A 81 26.48 9.41 19.45
CA ALA A 81 26.01 9.97 20.71
C ALA A 81 25.42 8.89 21.65
N THR A 82 24.80 7.84 21.09
CA THR A 82 24.28 6.72 21.88
C THR A 82 25.40 5.83 22.40
N LEU A 83 26.45 5.61 21.60
CA LEU A 83 27.64 4.86 22.01
C LEU A 83 28.42 5.61 23.11
N GLU A 84 28.63 6.91 22.94
CA GLU A 84 29.30 7.75 23.94
C GLU A 84 28.54 7.74 25.27
N THR A 85 27.22 7.93 25.20
CA THR A 85 26.34 7.81 26.36
C THR A 85 26.52 6.46 27.04
N TYR A 86 26.45 5.36 26.28
CA TYR A 86 26.62 4.02 26.83
C TYR A 86 27.99 3.84 27.50
N LEU A 87 29.08 4.21 26.84
CA LEU A 87 30.44 4.09 27.38
C LEU A 87 30.65 4.96 28.64
N SER A 88 30.08 6.17 28.68
CA SER A 88 30.20 7.09 29.82
C SER A 88 29.49 6.59 31.08
N TYR A 89 28.37 5.88 30.93
CA TYR A 89 27.59 5.33 32.04
C TYR A 89 28.01 3.90 32.43
N GLN A 90 28.81 3.24 31.60
CA GLN A 90 29.24 1.86 31.80
C GLN A 90 30.42 1.81 32.80
N SER A 91 30.13 1.54 34.06
CA SER A 91 31.11 1.60 35.17
C SER A 91 32.01 0.37 35.35
N ASN A 92 31.80 -0.69 34.57
CA ASN A 92 32.55 -1.95 34.67
C ASN A 92 33.64 -2.10 33.60
N LEU A 93 33.82 -1.11 32.72
CA LEU A 93 34.91 -1.08 31.73
C LEU A 93 36.03 -0.20 32.27
N ASN A 94 37.25 -0.75 32.33
CA ASN A 94 38.43 0.01 32.66
C ASN A 94 39.14 0.50 31.39
N GLN A 95 39.92 1.57 31.50
CA GLN A 95 40.73 2.10 30.39
C GLN A 95 41.67 1.04 29.81
N TYR A 96 42.24 0.17 30.66
CA TYR A 96 43.12 -0.91 30.23
C TYR A 96 42.39 -1.99 29.43
N ASP A 97 41.12 -2.27 29.73
CA ASP A 97 40.31 -3.23 28.98
C ASP A 97 40.04 -2.73 27.56
N LEU A 98 39.80 -1.43 27.42
CA LEU A 98 39.61 -0.78 26.11
C LEU A 98 40.90 -0.81 25.29
N ILE A 99 42.04 -0.54 25.91
CA ILE A 99 43.36 -0.56 25.25
C ILE A 99 43.69 -1.98 24.77
N HIS A 100 43.35 -3.02 25.54
CA HIS A 100 43.63 -4.40 25.17
C HIS A 100 42.86 -4.88 23.93
N GLU A 101 41.66 -4.33 23.71
CA GLU A 101 40.82 -4.68 22.57
C GLU A 101 41.22 -3.92 21.28
N LEU A 102 42.08 -2.89 21.38
CA LEU A 102 42.58 -2.15 20.23
C LEU A 102 43.73 -2.92 19.55
N ASP A 103 43.65 -3.06 18.23
CA ASP A 103 44.74 -3.65 17.45
C ASP A 103 45.81 -2.61 17.04
N THR A 104 46.92 -3.08 16.48
CA THR A 104 48.00 -2.18 16.03
C THR A 104 47.56 -1.22 14.93
N ASN A 105 46.62 -1.61 14.07
CA ASN A 105 46.10 -0.75 13.00
C ASN A 105 45.21 0.35 13.57
N ASP A 106 44.38 0.03 14.55
CA ASP A 106 43.51 0.97 15.26
C ASP A 106 44.35 2.05 15.96
N ILE A 107 45.42 1.65 16.65
CA ILE A 107 46.36 2.57 17.30
C ILE A 107 47.05 3.49 16.28
N ASN A 108 47.52 2.93 15.15
CA ASN A 108 48.14 3.73 14.09
C ASN A 108 47.17 4.76 13.47
N ASN A 109 45.87 4.46 13.43
CA ASN A 109 44.86 5.39 12.94
C ASN A 109 44.56 6.52 13.95
N LEU A 110 44.71 6.26 15.25
CA LEU A 110 44.58 7.28 16.31
C LEU A 110 45.75 8.27 16.28
N ASP A 111 46.97 7.78 16.05
CA ASP A 111 48.21 8.57 16.03
C ASP A 111 48.13 9.78 15.07
N LYS A 112 47.40 9.64 13.96
CA LYS A 112 47.25 10.70 12.94
C LYS A 112 46.52 11.96 13.43
N ASN A 113 45.72 11.88 14.50
CA ASN A 113 44.88 12.99 14.97
C ASN A 113 45.37 13.61 16.29
N ILE A 114 46.38 13.02 16.93
CA ILE A 114 46.89 13.51 18.20
C ILE A 114 48.22 14.22 17.93
N ALA A 115 48.17 15.54 17.80
CA ALA A 115 49.38 16.37 17.76
C ALA A 115 50.00 16.46 19.17
N LEU A 116 50.65 15.39 19.63
CA LEU A 116 51.47 15.44 20.83
C LEU A 116 52.77 16.18 20.51
N GLY A 117 53.06 17.25 21.25
CA GLY A 117 54.36 17.91 21.17
C GLY A 117 55.39 17.10 21.97
N ASP A 118 56.61 16.98 21.43
CA ASP A 118 57.72 16.28 22.08
C ASP A 118 57.95 16.75 23.53
N ASP A 119 57.80 18.05 23.79
CA ASP A 119 57.91 18.65 25.13
C ASP A 119 56.90 18.09 26.14
N ALA A 120 55.66 17.80 25.69
CA ALA A 120 54.62 17.24 26.55
C ALA A 120 54.87 15.75 26.85
N ILE A 121 55.46 15.04 25.88
CA ILE A 121 55.88 13.65 26.06
C ILE A 121 57.04 13.62 27.05
N GLU A 122 58.04 14.49 26.90
CA GLU A 122 59.19 14.58 27.81
C GLU A 122 58.75 14.87 29.25
N ASP A 123 57.82 15.81 29.45
CA ASP A 123 57.30 16.15 30.78
C ASP A 123 56.56 14.97 31.44
N VAL A 124 55.69 14.27 30.70
CA VAL A 124 54.99 13.08 31.22
C VAL A 124 55.96 11.95 31.52
N LEU A 125 56.98 11.75 30.68
CA LEU A 125 58.00 10.74 30.87
C LEU A 125 58.91 11.06 32.07
N ALA A 126 59.26 12.33 32.27
CA ALA A 126 60.08 12.76 33.39
C ALA A 126 59.30 12.78 34.73
N ALA A 127 58.01 13.07 34.69
CA ALA A 127 57.16 13.17 35.89
C ALA A 127 56.74 11.82 36.47
N ASN A 128 56.83 10.73 35.70
CA ASN A 128 56.33 9.42 36.13
C ASN A 128 57.46 8.40 36.36
N PRO A 129 57.95 8.23 37.60
CA PRO A 129 59.11 7.41 37.91
C PRO A 129 58.89 5.90 37.74
N ASN A 130 57.65 5.46 37.48
CA ASN A 130 57.29 4.05 37.36
C ASN A 130 57.07 3.58 35.92
N ILE A 131 57.48 4.37 34.91
CA ILE A 131 57.30 4.01 33.49
C ILE A 131 58.03 2.71 33.13
N GLU A 132 59.17 2.41 33.77
CA GLU A 132 59.88 1.15 33.57
C GLU A 132 59.00 -0.07 33.86
N HIS A 133 58.02 0.06 34.77
CA HIS A 133 57.08 -1.02 35.08
C HIS A 133 56.08 -1.29 33.94
N LEU A 134 55.79 -0.29 33.10
CA LEU A 134 54.87 -0.41 31.96
C LEU A 134 55.53 -1.07 30.73
N ILE A 135 56.86 -1.15 30.71
CA ILE A 135 57.64 -1.78 29.63
C ILE A 135 57.85 -3.29 29.90
N LEU A 136 57.69 -3.72 31.15
CA LEU A 136 57.97 -5.08 31.61
C LEU A 136 56.74 -5.99 31.67
N GLU A 137 55.54 -5.44 31.51
CA GLU A 137 54.26 -6.15 31.43
C GLU A 137 53.83 -6.32 29.97
#